data_AF-A0A357XWY9-F1
#
_entry.id   AF-A0A357XWY9-F1
#
_cell.length_a   1.000
_cell.length_b   1.000
_cell.length_c   1.000
_cell.angle_alpha   90.00
_cell.angle_beta   90.00
_cell.angle_gamma   90.00
#
_symmetry.space_group_name_H-M   'P 1'
#
loop_
_entity.id
_entity.type
_entity.pdbx_description
1 polymer ?
#
loop_
_entity_poly.entity_id
_entity_poly.type
_entity_poly.pdbx_seq_one_letter_code
_entity_poly.pdbx_strand_id
1 'polypeptide(L)'
;MPRIHYSDDVREAAVDLVLTSHIPATEVAREVGCSVFTIHSWVKKHRSRSLDPPSDSPRPATFIPVHFVDAKSVSVEIVTPNGFTVRLGDLSSQSLVELLTALTSC
;
A
#
# COMPACT_ATOMS: atom_id res chain seq x y z
N MET A 1 29.51 20.85 2.56
CA MET A 1 29.10 19.55 3.12
C MET A 1 29.65 18.45 2.20
N PRO A 2 30.59 17.61 2.65
CA PRO A 2 31.10 16.51 1.83
C PRO A 2 29.96 15.52 1.53
N ARG A 3 29.82 15.12 0.26
CA ARG A 3 28.87 14.07 -0.13
C ARG A 3 29.50 12.72 0.19
N ILE A 4 29.03 12.10 1.27
CA ILE A 4 29.43 10.74 1.62
C ILE A 4 28.66 9.79 0.69
N HIS A 5 29.40 9.01 -0.10
CA HIS A 5 28.85 7.97 -0.95
C HIS A 5 28.97 6.62 -0.23
N TYR A 6 27.84 5.99 0.07
CA TYR A 6 27.78 4.65 0.63
C TYR A 6 27.64 3.64 -0.52
N SER A 7 28.39 2.54 -0.43
CA SER A 7 28.24 1.42 -1.38
C SER A 7 26.83 0.85 -1.33
N ASP A 8 26.44 0.18 -2.41
CA ASP A 8 25.12 -0.46 -2.48
C ASP A 8 25.03 -1.61 -1.46
N ASP A 9 26.11 -2.37 -1.24
CA ASP A 9 26.16 -3.43 -0.22
C ASP A 9 25.83 -2.93 1.20
N VAL A 10 26.40 -1.79 1.59
CA VAL A 10 26.14 -1.17 2.91
C VAL A 10 24.69 -0.70 3.00
N ARG A 11 24.14 -0.18 1.89
CA ARG A 11 22.75 0.26 1.83
C ARG A 11 21.78 -0.91 1.99
N GLU A 12 22.05 -2.01 1.30
CA GLU A 12 21.19 -3.20 1.32
C GLU A 12 21.23 -3.87 2.69
N ALA A 13 22.42 -4.06 3.28
CA ALA A 13 22.57 -4.58 4.63
C ALA A 13 21.84 -3.73 5.67
N ALA A 14 21.97 -2.40 5.60
CA ALA A 14 21.28 -1.49 6.52
C ALA A 14 19.75 -1.55 6.39
N VAL A 15 19.23 -1.72 5.17
CA VAL A 15 17.79 -1.88 4.94
C VAL A 15 17.29 -3.23 5.46
N ASP A 16 18.05 -4.30 5.26
CA ASP A 16 17.69 -5.64 5.73
C ASP A 16 17.63 -5.72 7.27
N LEU A 17 18.58 -5.09 7.97
CA LEU A 17 18.55 -4.98 9.43
C LEU A 17 17.26 -4.29 9.95
N VAL A 18 16.78 -3.26 9.24
CA VAL A 18 15.56 -2.54 9.63
C VAL A 18 14.29 -3.33 9.29
N LEU A 19 14.25 -3.97 8.12
CA LEU A 19 13.02 -4.61 7.62
C LEU A 19 12.86 -6.06 8.10
N THR A 20 13.94 -6.82 8.12
CA THR A 20 13.94 -8.26 8.44
C THR A 20 14.22 -8.51 9.91
N SER A 21 15.23 -7.81 10.46
CA SER A 21 15.63 -7.98 11.87
C SER A 21 14.91 -7.02 12.83
N HIS A 22 14.03 -6.15 12.32
CA HIS A 22 13.27 -5.16 13.07
C HIS A 22 14.11 -4.25 13.98
N ILE A 23 15.39 -4.03 13.63
CA ILE A 23 16.26 -3.14 14.38
C ILE A 23 15.85 -1.69 14.12
N PRO A 24 15.73 -0.83 15.16
CA PRO A 24 15.34 0.54 14.97
C PRO A 24 16.36 1.31 14.11
N ALA A 25 15.86 2.15 13.20
CA ALA A 25 16.68 2.93 12.27
C ALA A 25 17.71 3.83 12.97
N THR A 26 17.45 4.24 14.22
CA THR A 26 18.39 5.00 15.05
C THR A 26 19.64 4.21 15.41
N GLU A 27 19.47 2.92 15.68
CA GLU A 27 20.56 2.02 16.05
C GLU A 27 21.38 1.64 14.82
N VAL A 28 20.71 1.28 13.72
CA VAL A 28 21.38 1.01 12.44
C VAL A 28 22.15 2.23 11.95
N ALA A 29 21.60 3.44 12.11
CA ALA A 29 22.29 4.68 11.75
C ALA A 29 23.58 4.89 12.57
N ARG A 30 23.55 4.55 13.87
CA ARG A 30 24.71 4.62 14.78
C ARG A 30 25.79 3.64 14.37
N GLU A 31 25.43 2.41 14.03
CA GLU A 31 26.36 1.36 13.59
C GLU A 31 26.99 1.66 12.23
N VAL A 32 26.19 2.15 11.27
CA VAL A 32 26.65 2.49 9.91
C VAL A 32 27.37 3.84 9.87
N GLY A 33 27.24 4.67 10.91
CA GLY A 33 27.82 6.00 10.97
C GLY A 33 27.13 7.00 10.05
N CYS A 34 25.82 6.87 9.85
CA CYS A 34 25.03 7.75 8.98
C CYS A 34 23.89 8.44 9.76
N SER A 35 23.17 9.34 9.09
CA SER A 35 22.00 9.96 9.71
C SER A 35 20.80 9.01 9.68
N VAL A 36 19.95 9.08 10.70
CA VAL A 36 18.68 8.32 10.73
C VAL A 36 17.81 8.62 9.51
N PHE A 37 17.83 9.86 9.02
CA PHE A 37 17.15 10.28 7.80
C PHE A 37 17.66 9.53 6.56
N THR A 38 18.96 9.25 6.48
CA THR A 38 19.58 8.46 5.42
C THR A 38 19.01 7.03 5.39
N ILE A 39 18.93 6.38 6.56
CA ILE A 39 18.32 5.05 6.69
C ILE A 39 16.85 5.06 6.25
N HIS A 40 16.05 6.02 6.72
CA HIS A 40 14.65 6.15 6.29
C HIS A 40 14.50 6.34 4.79
N SER A 41 15.38 7.13 4.16
CA SER A 41 15.40 7.34 2.71
C SER A 41 15.68 6.03 1.96
N TRP A 42 16.64 5.23 2.42
CA TRP A 42 16.96 3.93 1.84
C TRP A 42 15.82 2.94 1.96
N VAL A 43 15.21 2.83 3.14
CA VAL A 43 14.04 1.97 3.37
C VAL A 43 12.86 2.39 2.49
N LYS A 44 12.60 3.70 2.38
CA LYS A 44 11.55 4.23 1.50
C LYS A 44 11.80 3.85 0.03
N LYS A 45 13.04 4.02 -0.45
CA LYS A 45 13.44 3.67 -1.82
C LYS A 45 13.37 2.16 -2.09
N HIS A 46 13.71 1.34 -1.09
CA HIS A 46 13.59 -0.10 -1.19
C HIS A 46 12.13 -0.55 -1.27
N ARG A 47 11.25 0.06 -0.45
CA ARG A 47 9.80 -0.18 -0.51
C ARG A 47 9.19 0.28 -1.84
N SER A 48 9.57 1.44 -2.37
CA SER A 48 9.07 1.88 -3.68
C SER A 48 9.52 0.94 -4.80
N ARG A 49 10.78 0.49 -4.78
CA ARG A 49 11.27 -0.53 -5.72
C ARG A 49 10.54 -1.87 -5.60
N SER A 50 10.11 -2.24 -4.40
CA SER A 50 9.31 -3.47 -4.19
C SER A 50 7.82 -3.29 -4.56
N LEU A 51 7.31 -2.05 -4.50
CA LEU A 51 5.91 -1.71 -4.81
C LEU A 51 5.68 -1.36 -6.29
N ASP A 52 6.76 -1.11 -7.04
CA ASP A 52 6.76 -0.97 -8.49
C ASP A 52 7.08 -2.32 -9.15
N PRO A 53 6.09 -3.17 -9.50
CA PRO A 53 6.26 -3.95 -10.72
C PRO A 53 6.30 -2.97 -11.90
N PRO A 54 7.01 -3.26 -13.01
CA PRO A 54 6.84 -2.51 -14.25
C PRO A 54 5.40 -2.71 -14.74
N SER A 55 4.47 -1.89 -14.25
CA SER A 55 3.04 -2.09 -14.42
C SER A 55 2.55 -1.38 -15.68
N ASP A 56 3.06 -1.81 -16.82
CA ASP A 56 2.35 -1.67 -18.11
C ASP A 56 1.36 -2.85 -18.32
N SER A 57 1.32 -3.80 -17.37
CA SER A 57 0.29 -4.83 -17.30
C SER A 57 -0.91 -4.34 -16.47
N PRO A 58 -2.14 -4.35 -17.00
CA PRO A 58 -3.34 -4.13 -16.21
C PRO A 58 -3.36 -5.16 -15.09
N ARG A 59 -3.39 -4.70 -13.82
CA ARG A 59 -3.61 -5.62 -12.71
C ARG A 59 -5.01 -6.25 -12.92
N PRO A 60 -5.15 -7.58 -12.88
CA PRO A 60 -6.46 -8.19 -12.97
C PRO A 60 -7.31 -7.67 -11.80
N ALA A 61 -8.54 -7.25 -12.08
CA ALA A 61 -9.46 -6.81 -11.04
C ALA A 61 -9.65 -7.95 -10.03
N THR A 62 -9.23 -7.74 -8.79
CA THR A 62 -9.46 -8.72 -7.73
C THR A 62 -10.90 -8.61 -7.27
N PHE A 63 -11.71 -9.62 -7.57
CA PHE A 63 -13.05 -9.74 -7.01
C PHE A 63 -12.95 -10.05 -5.52
N ILE A 64 -13.45 -9.13 -4.70
CA ILE A 64 -13.58 -9.34 -3.25
C ILE A 64 -15.07 -9.64 -2.99
N PRO A 65 -15.42 -10.87 -2.57
CA PRO A 65 -16.80 -11.19 -2.24
C PRO A 65 -17.23 -10.39 -1.00
N VAL A 66 -18.20 -9.50 -1.17
CA VAL A 66 -18.82 -8.76 -0.06
C VAL A 66 -20.10 -9.46 0.38
N HIS A 67 -20.26 -9.69 1.68
CA HIS A 67 -21.49 -10.23 2.27
C HIS A 67 -22.40 -9.08 2.69
N PHE A 68 -23.56 -8.97 2.08
CA PHE A 68 -24.58 -8.02 2.50
C PHE A 68 -25.30 -8.54 3.74
N VAL A 69 -25.11 -7.87 4.89
CA VAL A 69 -25.68 -8.27 6.19
C VAL A 69 -27.10 -7.74 6.40
N ASP A 70 -27.50 -6.70 5.65
CA ASP A 70 -28.84 -6.14 5.71
C ASP A 70 -29.30 -5.60 4.34
N ALA A 71 -30.36 -6.18 3.79
CA ALA A 71 -30.92 -5.82 2.48
C ALA A 71 -31.83 -4.58 2.53
N LYS A 72 -32.05 -3.99 3.72
CA LYS A 72 -32.88 -2.77 3.88
C LYS A 72 -32.07 -1.48 3.92
N SER A 73 -30.75 -1.58 3.94
CA SER A 73 -29.85 -0.44 4.04
C SER A 73 -29.53 0.12 2.64
N VAL A 74 -30.04 1.33 2.37
CA VAL A 74 -29.94 2.09 1.10
C VAL A 74 -28.52 2.66 0.86
N SER A 75 -27.56 2.31 1.71
CA SER A 75 -26.19 2.80 1.62
C SER A 75 -25.16 1.70 1.83
N VAL A 76 -24.21 1.60 0.91
CA VAL A 76 -23.03 0.72 1.05
C VAL A 76 -21.88 1.58 1.57
N GLU A 77 -21.26 1.14 2.67
CA GLU A 77 -20.06 1.77 3.22
C GLU A 77 -18.89 0.80 3.13
N ILE A 78 -17.89 1.14 2.30
CA ILE A 78 -16.66 0.36 2.13
C ILE A 78 -15.57 1.04 2.96
N VAL A 79 -15.18 0.40 4.06
CA VAL A 79 -14.05 0.85 4.90
C VAL A 79 -12.82 0.04 4.53
N THR A 80 -11.78 0.72 4.07
CA THR A 80 -10.50 0.08 3.74
C THR A 80 -9.56 0.08 4.96
N PRO A 81 -8.57 -0.85 5.04
CA PRO A 81 -7.68 -0.97 6.21
C PRO A 81 -6.84 0.27 6.53
N ASN A 82 -6.67 1.19 5.58
CA ASN A 82 -5.98 2.47 5.77
C ASN A 82 -6.93 3.58 6.29
N GLY A 83 -8.18 3.26 6.61
CA GLY A 83 -9.18 4.19 7.14
C GLY A 83 -9.90 5.01 6.07
N PHE A 84 -9.70 4.72 4.78
CA PHE A 84 -10.46 5.38 3.72
C PHE A 84 -11.85 4.74 3.58
N THR A 85 -12.88 5.57 3.61
CA THR A 85 -14.28 5.15 3.60
C THR A 85 -14.99 5.65 2.34
N VAL A 86 -15.52 4.74 1.53
CA VAL A 86 -16.38 5.05 0.39
C VAL A 86 -17.82 4.81 0.79
N ARG A 87 -18.64 5.87 0.75
CA ARG A 87 -20.09 5.78 1.00
C ARG A 87 -20.82 5.91 -0.32
N LEU A 88 -21.49 4.85 -0.73
CA LEU A 88 -22.43 4.85 -1.84
C LEU A 88 -23.81 5.02 -1.22
N GLY A 89 -24.36 6.23 -1.26
CA GLY A 89 -25.69 6.54 -0.72
C GLY A 89 -26.71 6.77 -1.83
N ASP A 90 -27.96 6.40 -1.54
CA ASP A 90 -29.17 6.66 -2.35
C ASP A 90 -29.25 5.91 -3.69
N LEU A 91 -28.80 4.66 -3.69
CA LEU A 91 -29.09 3.78 -4.80
C LEU A 91 -30.53 3.28 -4.63
N SER A 92 -31.45 3.85 -5.41
CA SER A 92 -32.78 3.27 -5.55
C SER A 92 -32.62 1.79 -5.97
N SER A 93 -33.52 0.92 -5.53
CA SER A 93 -33.45 -0.52 -5.82
C SER A 93 -33.37 -0.82 -7.32
N GLN A 94 -33.84 0.08 -8.19
CA GLN A 94 -33.70 -0.02 -9.64
C GLN A 94 -32.26 0.30 -10.11
N SER A 95 -31.59 1.27 -9.48
CA SER A 95 -30.22 1.66 -9.80
C SER A 95 -29.18 0.60 -9.40
N LEU A 96 -29.40 -0.15 -8.31
CA LEU A 96 -28.54 -1.28 -7.93
C LEU A 96 -28.58 -2.43 -8.94
N VAL A 97 -29.78 -2.75 -9.45
CA VAL A 97 -29.96 -3.82 -10.44
C VAL A 97 -29.32 -3.42 -11.77
N GLU A 98 -29.47 -2.18 -12.22
CA GLU A 98 -28.80 -1.68 -13.41
C GLU A 98 -27.27 -1.70 -13.26
N LEU A 99 -26.74 -1.31 -12.10
CA LEU A 99 -25.30 -1.32 -11.84
C LEU A 99 -24.72 -2.74 -11.83
N LEU A 100 -25.42 -3.70 -11.23
CA LEU A 100 -25.02 -5.12 -11.24
C LEU A 100 -25.16 -5.75 -12.63
N THR A 101 -26.16 -5.36 -13.41
CA THR A 101 -26.34 -5.84 -14.79
C THR A 101 -25.25 -5.27 -15.71
N ALA A 102 -24.88 -4.00 -15.53
CA ALA A 102 -23.78 -3.38 -16.27
C ALA A 102 -22.42 -4.02 -15.95
N LEU A 103 -22.21 -4.49 -14.71
CA LEU A 103 -20.96 -5.14 -14.30
C LEU A 103 -20.85 -6.61 -14.74
N THR A 104 -21.97 -7.28 -15.00
CA THR A 104 -22.01 -8.70 -15.41
C THR A 104 -22.12 -8.90 -16.92
N SER A 105 -22.36 -7.83 -17.70
CA SER A 105 -22.50 -7.87 -19.17
C SER A 105 -21.19 -7.62 -19.95
N CYS A 106 -20.03 -7.93 -19.37
CA CYS A 106 -18.73 -7.92 -20.07
C CYS A 106 -18.35 -9.32 -20.56
#